data_AF-A0A923L3C3-F1
#
_entry.id   AF-A0A923L3C3-F1
#
_cell.length_a   1.000
_cell.length_b   1.000
_cell.length_c   1.000
_cell.angle_alpha   90.00
_cell.angle_beta   90.00
_cell.angle_gamma   90.00
#
_symmetry.space_group_name_H-M   'P 1'
#
loop_
_entity.id
_entity.type
_entity.pdbx_description
1 polymer ?
#
loop_
_entity_poly.entity_id
_entity_poly.type
_entity_poly.pdbx_seq_one_letter_code
_entity_poly.pdbx_strand_id
1 'polypeptide(L)'
;MKKGEEEFLDYLDELSGRFVIITQTPYKTEVYNDACGTRTVYYNTKGIGTTISSHSSIIADLFGYKKSKIASDILTSKDFIGRKYLPGLMSPYDEIKPLSPNTKYHIEKRSVIRIFPRDPLPENVDTEELVSDLTSIMRKQASLLCENHKISISLTAGLDSRLTYSTYNSIDGDINYFTHMNINSTSAYKEDIRIGSELAKLKNAPYTIYEYPSNNNRDEISDFKVVWEKNLGFNRGSMLLYKMYADKFPENRVHVRSNIAEIARVFYKNRSETLNPKKLARLYTRSTIGQDPHVISSFQDFINTAKFRKDNFFNFEYQDLFYWEHRMPMWHSWIVNESDVAYETFVPYNNRVLLKMMLSAPFEIRGSGELFVRMINEMWPETLQFPVNKEIMV
;
A
#
# COMPACT_ATOMS: atom_id res chain seq x y z
N MET A 1 30.77 12.69 2.67
CA MET A 1 29.36 12.81 3.12
C MET A 1 28.36 12.54 1.99
N LYS A 2 28.41 13.22 0.82
CA LYS A 2 27.47 12.96 -0.28
C LYS A 2 27.44 11.49 -0.76
N LYS A 3 28.62 10.89 -0.99
CA LYS A 3 28.75 9.49 -1.41
C LYS A 3 28.06 8.49 -0.47
N GLY A 4 28.15 8.69 0.85
CA GLY A 4 27.52 7.79 1.82
C GLY A 4 26.00 7.95 1.95
N GLU A 5 25.45 9.14 1.63
CA GLU A 5 23.99 9.32 1.58
C GLU A 5 23.40 8.67 0.33
N GLU A 6 24.08 8.79 -0.81
CA GLU A 6 23.71 8.16 -2.07
C GLU A 6 23.74 6.62 -1.96
N GLU A 7 24.86 6.05 -1.47
CA GLU A 7 24.98 4.60 -1.21
C GLU A 7 23.89 4.08 -0.27
N PHE A 8 23.54 4.83 0.78
CA PHE A 8 22.45 4.46 1.68
C PHE A 8 21.09 4.47 0.98
N LEU A 9 20.81 5.48 0.15
CA LEU A 9 19.56 5.59 -0.58
C LEU A 9 19.43 4.50 -1.65
N ASP A 10 20.53 4.11 -2.29
CA ASP A 10 20.55 3.01 -3.25
C ASP A 10 20.24 1.68 -2.56
N TYR A 11 20.88 1.41 -1.41
CA TYR A 11 20.54 0.25 -0.60
C TYR A 11 19.08 0.28 -0.11
N LEU A 12 18.59 1.44 0.31
CA LEU A 12 17.20 1.63 0.74
C LEU A 12 16.19 1.32 -0.39
N ASP A 13 16.56 1.55 -1.65
CA ASP A 13 15.70 1.25 -2.80
C ASP A 13 15.59 -0.26 -3.07
N GLU A 14 16.61 -1.04 -2.72
CA GLU A 14 16.66 -2.51 -2.83
C GLU A 14 15.89 -3.23 -1.71
N LEU A 15 15.62 -2.56 -0.59
CA LEU A 15 14.93 -3.17 0.54
C LEU A 15 13.47 -3.52 0.20
N SER A 16 13.04 -4.69 0.66
CA SER A 16 11.67 -5.18 0.51
C SER A 16 11.04 -5.38 1.89
N GLY A 17 9.77 -5.03 2.03
CA GLY A 17 9.00 -5.27 3.25
C GLY A 17 8.42 -4.00 3.85
N ARG A 18 8.03 -4.07 5.12
CA ARG A 18 7.31 -3.01 5.82
C ARG A 18 8.13 -2.51 7.01
N PHE A 19 8.72 -1.33 6.88
CA PHE A 19 9.73 -0.85 7.83
C PHE A 19 9.80 0.68 7.90
N VAL A 20 10.44 1.15 8.98
CA VAL A 20 10.91 2.52 9.15
C VAL A 20 12.38 2.46 9.50
N ILE A 21 13.20 3.28 8.84
CA ILE A 21 14.61 3.45 9.19
C ILE A 21 14.78 4.81 9.83
N ILE A 22 15.43 4.84 10.99
CA ILE A 22 15.87 6.06 11.65
C ILE A 22 17.40 6.05 11.63
N THR A 23 17.99 7.02 10.96
CA THR A 23 19.44 7.22 10.97
C THR A 23 19.78 8.38 11.89
N GLN A 24 20.86 8.25 12.66
CA GLN A 24 21.34 9.30 13.54
C GLN A 24 22.84 9.50 13.35
N THR A 25 23.21 10.76 13.21
CA THR A 25 24.60 11.24 13.22
C THR A 25 24.73 12.33 14.28
N PRO A 26 25.93 12.81 14.63
CA PRO A 26 26.08 13.94 15.55
C PRO A 26 25.37 15.24 15.10
N TYR A 27 25.01 15.36 13.82
CA TYR A 27 24.47 16.60 13.24
C TYR A 27 23.00 16.51 12.81
N LYS A 28 22.48 15.30 12.58
CA LYS A 28 21.14 15.10 12.04
C LYS A 28 20.56 13.74 12.39
N THR A 29 19.23 13.73 12.51
CA THR A 29 18.40 12.54 12.63
C THR A 29 17.37 12.55 11.50
N GLU A 30 17.32 11.46 10.75
CA GLU A 30 16.48 11.34 9.55
C GLU A 30 15.62 10.08 9.61
N VAL A 31 14.37 10.19 9.18
CA VAL A 31 13.36 9.12 9.23
C VAL A 31 12.91 8.81 7.82
N TYR A 32 12.90 7.53 7.47
CA TYR A 32 12.58 7.00 6.15
C TYR A 32 11.49 5.95 6.27
N ASN A 33 10.55 5.96 5.32
CA ASN A 33 9.59 4.88 5.15
C ASN A 33 10.12 3.81 4.19
N ASP A 34 9.53 2.62 4.27
CA ASP A 34 9.50 1.66 3.16
C ASP A 34 8.99 2.29 1.85
N ALA A 35 9.13 1.54 0.75
CA ALA A 35 8.92 2.05 -0.60
C ALA A 35 7.59 2.79 -0.79
N CYS A 36 6.49 2.32 -0.19
CA CYS A 36 5.15 2.86 -0.37
C CYS A 36 4.50 3.42 0.91
N GLY A 37 5.25 3.55 2.01
CA GLY A 37 4.75 4.10 3.27
C GLY A 37 3.73 3.19 3.95
N THR A 38 3.92 1.88 3.84
CA THR A 38 3.03 0.87 4.43
C THR A 38 3.21 0.75 5.95
N ARG A 39 4.42 0.95 6.47
CA ARG A 39 4.65 1.31 7.87
C ARG A 39 4.54 2.83 7.96
N THR A 40 3.39 3.30 8.44
CA THR A 40 3.10 4.73 8.54
C THR A 40 4.11 5.44 9.44
N VAL A 41 4.43 6.69 9.09
CA VAL A 41 5.13 7.63 9.96
C VAL A 41 4.31 8.90 9.99
N TYR A 42 3.99 9.36 11.19
CA TYR A 42 3.33 10.63 11.45
C TYR A 42 4.31 11.54 12.18
N TYR A 43 4.21 12.84 11.95
CA TYR A 43 4.99 13.84 12.66
C TYR A 43 4.12 14.99 13.14
N ASN A 44 4.44 15.50 14.33
CA ASN A 44 3.82 16.69 14.89
C ASN A 44 4.32 17.96 14.16
N THR A 45 3.40 18.88 13.87
CA THR A 45 3.71 20.15 13.20
C THR A 45 3.78 21.34 14.15
N LYS A 46 3.23 21.23 15.37
CA LYS A 46 3.25 22.29 16.38
C LYS A 46 4.32 22.06 17.46
N GLY A 47 4.53 23.03 18.35
CA GLY A 47 5.43 22.93 19.50
C GLY A 47 6.92 23.08 19.18
N ILE A 48 7.74 23.06 20.24
CA ILE A 48 9.17 23.36 20.19
C ILE A 48 10.01 22.13 19.80
N GLY A 49 9.51 20.91 20.06
CA GLY A 49 10.20 19.64 19.78
C GLY A 49 9.56 18.81 18.68
N THR A 50 10.35 17.96 18.02
CA THR A 50 9.87 17.01 16.99
C THR A 50 9.39 15.73 17.65
N THR A 51 8.17 15.32 17.34
CA THR A 51 7.64 14.02 17.74
C THR A 51 7.19 13.28 16.49
N ILE A 52 7.67 12.05 16.36
CA ILE A 52 7.28 11.12 15.31
C ILE A 52 6.66 9.88 15.95
N SER A 53 5.76 9.22 15.23
CA SER A 53 5.19 7.95 15.65
C SER A 53 4.67 7.17 14.46
N SER A 54 4.54 5.85 14.62
CA SER A 54 3.83 5.03 13.63
C SER A 54 2.35 5.36 13.56
N HIS A 55 1.78 5.92 14.62
CA HIS A 55 0.35 6.22 14.75
C HIS A 55 0.12 7.67 15.15
N SER A 56 -0.80 8.34 14.45
CA SER A 56 -1.17 9.72 14.78
C SER A 56 -1.81 9.84 16.17
N SER A 57 -2.57 8.83 16.61
CA SER A 57 -3.20 8.78 17.94
C SER A 57 -2.19 8.82 19.08
N ILE A 58 -1.01 8.20 18.94
CA ILE A 58 0.03 8.23 19.97
C ILE A 58 0.55 9.66 20.19
N ILE A 59 0.76 10.40 19.09
CA ILE A 59 1.17 11.81 19.17
C ILE A 59 0.03 12.64 19.77
N ALA A 60 -1.21 12.39 19.36
CA ALA A 60 -2.36 13.11 19.87
C ALA A 60 -2.57 12.88 21.37
N ASP A 61 -2.45 11.64 21.86
CA ASP A 61 -2.54 11.29 23.27
C ASP A 61 -1.44 12.00 24.08
N LEU A 62 -0.21 12.07 23.55
CA LEU A 62 0.91 12.74 24.20
C LEU A 62 0.69 14.25 24.38
N PHE A 63 0.11 14.93 23.38
CA PHE A 63 -0.10 16.39 23.40
C PHE A 63 -1.53 16.82 23.74
N GLY A 64 -2.43 15.87 23.99
CA GLY A 64 -3.85 16.14 24.24
C GLY A 64 -4.61 16.70 23.03
N TYR A 65 -4.14 16.45 21.80
CA TYR A 65 -4.80 16.94 20.58
C TYR A 65 -6.16 16.29 20.39
N LYS A 66 -7.09 17.04 19.79
CA LYS A 66 -8.46 16.58 19.51
C LYS A 66 -8.60 16.20 18.05
N LYS A 67 -9.50 15.25 17.76
CA LYS A 67 -9.77 14.83 16.39
C LYS A 67 -10.23 16.04 15.56
N SER A 68 -9.67 16.17 14.36
CA SER A 68 -10.01 17.22 13.42
C SER A 68 -11.45 17.09 12.98
N LYS A 69 -12.22 18.17 13.15
CA LYS A 69 -13.60 18.24 12.66
C LYS A 69 -13.63 18.15 11.13
N ILE A 70 -12.73 18.86 10.46
CA ILE A 70 -12.65 18.88 8.98
C ILE A 70 -12.35 17.48 8.44
N ALA A 71 -11.37 16.77 8.99
CA ALA A 71 -11.04 15.42 8.55
C ALA A 71 -12.21 14.45 8.79
N SER A 72 -12.90 14.58 9.93
CA SER A 72 -14.10 13.82 10.26
C SER A 72 -15.25 14.10 9.28
N ASP A 73 -15.55 15.38 9.00
CA ASP A 73 -16.62 15.81 8.10
C ASP A 73 -16.37 15.27 6.68
N ILE A 74 -15.12 15.30 6.19
CA ILE A 74 -14.74 14.71 4.90
C ILE A 74 -15.01 13.20 4.87
N LEU A 75 -14.52 12.43 5.84
CA LEU A 75 -14.65 10.96 5.86
C LEU A 75 -16.11 10.50 6.05
N THR A 76 -16.90 11.25 6.81
CA THR A 76 -18.29 10.91 7.15
C THR A 76 -19.30 11.51 6.19
N SER A 77 -18.87 12.39 5.28
CA SER A 77 -19.73 12.96 4.24
C SER A 77 -20.48 11.89 3.47
N LYS A 78 -21.78 12.14 3.26
CA LYS A 78 -22.68 11.28 2.47
C LYS A 78 -22.31 11.27 0.99
N ASP A 79 -21.66 12.34 0.53
CA ASP A 79 -21.21 12.47 -0.86
C ASP A 79 -19.90 11.71 -1.12
N PHE A 80 -19.28 11.11 -0.10
CA PHE A 80 -18.04 10.37 -0.29
C PHE A 80 -18.33 9.05 -1.00
N ILE A 81 -17.79 8.91 -2.23
CA ILE A 81 -17.95 7.71 -3.04
C ILE A 81 -16.66 6.88 -2.98
N GLY A 82 -16.79 5.58 -2.70
CA GLY A 82 -15.70 4.62 -2.76
C GLY A 82 -15.01 4.36 -1.41
N ARG A 83 -13.75 3.92 -1.46
CA ARG A 83 -12.96 3.59 -0.28
C ARG A 83 -12.59 4.87 0.47
N LYS A 84 -12.88 4.93 1.77
CA LYS A 84 -12.68 6.13 2.61
C LYS A 84 -11.24 6.23 3.13
N TYR A 85 -10.57 7.35 2.84
CA TYR A 85 -9.26 7.77 3.34
C TYR A 85 -9.17 9.29 3.25
N LEU A 86 -8.09 9.91 3.76
CA LEU A 86 -7.96 11.37 3.82
C LEU A 86 -7.21 11.97 2.61
N PRO A 87 -7.55 13.20 2.18
CA PRO A 87 -6.90 13.88 1.07
C PRO A 87 -5.58 14.54 1.47
N GLY A 88 -4.68 14.71 0.50
CA GLY A 88 -3.36 15.34 0.68
C GLY A 88 -2.60 14.80 1.90
N LEU A 89 -2.15 15.70 2.78
CA LEU A 89 -1.46 15.37 4.03
C LEU A 89 -2.36 15.51 5.27
N MET A 90 -3.69 15.41 5.12
CA MET A 90 -4.58 15.40 6.27
C MET A 90 -4.39 14.13 7.10
N SER A 91 -4.46 14.28 8.41
CA SER A 91 -4.55 13.17 9.36
C SER A 91 -5.81 13.30 10.22
N PRO A 92 -6.08 12.35 11.13
CA PRO A 92 -7.16 12.51 12.11
C PRO A 92 -7.04 13.70 13.05
N TYR A 93 -5.90 14.40 13.06
CA TYR A 93 -5.63 15.53 13.94
C TYR A 93 -5.00 16.67 13.13
N ASP A 94 -5.42 17.92 13.38
CA ASP A 94 -4.97 19.08 12.59
C ASP A 94 -3.47 19.38 12.79
N GLU A 95 -2.93 19.01 13.95
CA GLU A 95 -1.53 19.20 14.33
C GLU A 95 -0.56 18.14 13.78
N ILE A 96 -1.08 17.07 13.19
CA ILE A 96 -0.28 15.90 12.83
C ILE A 96 -0.38 15.68 11.32
N LYS A 97 0.76 15.44 10.67
CA LYS A 97 0.80 15.10 9.24
C LYS A 97 1.43 13.72 9.03
N PRO A 98 0.97 12.95 8.04
CA PRO A 98 1.68 11.76 7.58
C PRO A 98 2.93 12.17 6.80
N LEU A 99 4.00 11.39 6.93
CA LEU A 99 5.15 11.44 6.04
C LEU A 99 4.82 10.64 4.77
N SER A 100 4.84 11.29 3.61
CA SER A 100 4.67 10.58 2.33
C SER A 100 5.92 9.76 2.01
N PRO A 101 5.79 8.57 1.39
CA PRO A 101 6.94 7.82 0.91
C PRO A 101 7.69 8.63 -0.16
N ASN A 102 8.88 8.17 -0.52
CA ASN A 102 9.80 8.89 -1.44
C ASN A 102 10.25 10.25 -0.90
N THR A 103 10.00 10.48 0.39
CA THR A 103 10.56 11.58 1.17
C THR A 103 11.16 11.03 2.46
N LYS A 104 11.99 11.84 3.11
CA LYS A 104 12.46 11.64 4.47
C LYS A 104 12.04 12.80 5.35
N TYR A 105 11.91 12.54 6.65
CA TYR A 105 11.73 13.60 7.63
C TYR A 105 13.05 13.91 8.32
N HIS A 106 13.50 15.16 8.27
CA HIS A 106 14.69 15.64 8.97
C HIS A 106 14.26 16.28 10.30
N ILE A 107 14.62 15.66 11.42
CA ILE A 107 14.10 15.98 12.75
C ILE A 107 14.47 17.40 13.20
N GLU A 108 15.74 17.76 13.08
CA GLU A 108 16.27 19.04 13.57
C GLU A 108 15.77 20.22 12.71
N LYS A 109 15.66 20.01 11.38
CA LYS A 109 15.10 21.00 10.45
C LYS A 109 13.57 21.04 10.45
N ARG A 110 12.92 20.04 11.06
CA ARG A 110 11.46 19.85 11.05
C ARG A 110 10.86 19.88 9.64
N SER A 111 11.57 19.29 8.68
CA SER A 111 11.27 19.44 7.26
C SER A 111 11.21 18.10 6.54
N VAL A 112 10.29 18.00 5.58
CA VAL A 112 10.22 16.90 4.62
C VAL A 112 11.16 17.18 3.45
N ILE A 113 11.96 16.18 3.07
CA ILE A 113 12.94 16.26 1.97
C ILE A 113 12.67 15.11 1.00
N ARG A 114 12.51 15.41 -0.30
CA ARG A 114 12.34 14.39 -1.34
C ARG A 114 13.62 13.58 -1.52
N ILE A 115 13.50 12.26 -1.64
CA ILE A 115 14.63 11.32 -1.82
C ILE A 115 14.49 10.42 -3.06
N PHE A 116 13.34 10.49 -3.74
CA PHE A 116 13.05 9.71 -4.94
C PHE A 116 12.01 10.46 -5.81
N PRO A 117 12.03 10.34 -7.15
CA PRO A 117 13.08 9.73 -7.97
C PRO A 117 14.42 10.47 -7.89
N ARG A 118 15.52 9.75 -8.14
CA ARG A 118 16.87 10.32 -8.24
C ARG A 118 17.43 10.28 -9.67
N ASP A 119 16.85 9.44 -10.51
CA ASP A 119 17.25 9.17 -11.90
C ASP A 119 15.99 8.92 -12.75
N PRO A 120 16.07 9.07 -14.08
CA PRO A 120 15.00 8.64 -14.97
C PRO A 120 14.74 7.12 -14.88
N LEU A 121 13.53 6.70 -15.21
CA LEU A 121 13.21 5.32 -15.54
C LEU A 121 14.10 4.86 -16.70
N PRO A 122 14.65 3.62 -16.65
CA PRO A 122 15.36 3.06 -17.78
C PRO A 122 14.42 2.90 -18.98
N GLU A 123 14.95 3.03 -20.19
CA GLU A 123 14.21 2.67 -21.40
C GLU A 123 14.33 1.16 -21.61
N ASN A 124 13.28 0.41 -21.28
CA ASN A 124 13.25 -1.03 -21.49
C ASN A 124 12.54 -1.35 -22.81
N VAL A 125 13.34 -1.65 -23.83
CA VAL A 125 12.88 -2.13 -25.14
C VAL A 125 12.73 -3.66 -25.18
N ASP A 126 13.49 -4.38 -24.34
CA ASP A 126 13.39 -5.83 -24.19
C ASP A 126 12.46 -6.16 -23.01
N THR A 127 11.33 -6.76 -23.34
CA THR A 127 10.30 -7.12 -22.36
C THR A 127 10.53 -8.52 -21.79
N GLU A 128 11.37 -9.35 -22.41
CA GLU A 128 11.69 -10.69 -21.91
C GLU A 128 12.74 -10.62 -20.80
N GLU A 129 13.83 -9.87 -21.02
CA GLU A 129 14.85 -9.62 -19.98
C GLU A 129 14.23 -8.95 -18.75
N LEU A 130 13.39 -7.94 -18.97
CA LEU A 130 12.64 -7.28 -17.89
C LEU A 130 11.77 -8.27 -17.10
N VAL A 131 11.07 -9.19 -17.79
CA VAL A 131 10.23 -10.20 -17.13
C VAL A 131 11.09 -11.13 -16.28
N SER A 132 12.20 -11.64 -16.81
CA SER A 132 13.14 -12.52 -16.10
C SER A 132 13.72 -11.86 -14.85
N ASP A 133 14.11 -10.59 -14.93
CA ASP A 133 14.63 -9.87 -13.77
C ASP A 133 13.56 -9.64 -12.70
N LEU A 134 12.35 -9.23 -13.11
CA LEU A 134 11.23 -9.00 -12.19
C LEU A 134 10.84 -10.30 -11.46
N THR A 135 10.71 -11.42 -12.17
CA THR A 135 10.38 -12.72 -11.57
C THR A 135 11.50 -13.24 -10.67
N SER A 136 12.76 -13.01 -11.04
CA SER A 136 13.94 -13.35 -10.22
C SER A 136 13.91 -12.63 -8.87
N ILE A 137 13.66 -11.31 -8.86
CA ILE A 137 13.51 -10.53 -7.61
C ILE A 137 12.36 -11.08 -6.77
N MET A 138 11.18 -11.30 -7.36
CA MET A 138 10.02 -11.80 -6.63
C MET A 138 10.25 -13.21 -6.05
N ARG A 139 10.86 -14.13 -6.83
CA ARG A 139 11.21 -15.48 -6.35
C ARG A 139 12.23 -15.42 -5.21
N LYS A 140 13.22 -14.52 -5.29
CA LYS A 140 14.21 -14.34 -4.23
C LYS A 140 13.59 -13.81 -2.95
N GLN A 141 12.72 -12.81 -3.03
CA GLN A 141 11.94 -12.31 -1.89
C GLN A 141 11.13 -13.43 -1.24
N ALA A 142 10.39 -14.19 -2.04
CA ALA A 142 9.52 -15.25 -1.55
C ALA A 142 10.32 -16.40 -0.91
N SER A 143 11.47 -16.78 -1.49
CA SER A 143 12.34 -17.82 -0.93
C SER A 143 12.89 -17.40 0.44
N LEU A 144 13.45 -16.19 0.54
CA LEU A 144 13.96 -15.65 1.82
C LEU A 144 12.87 -15.53 2.89
N LEU A 145 11.65 -15.20 2.48
CA LEU A 145 10.52 -15.11 3.40
C LEU A 145 10.13 -16.50 3.93
N CYS A 146 10.07 -17.52 3.06
CA CYS A 146 9.77 -18.91 3.44
C CYS A 146 10.86 -19.59 4.26
N GLU A 147 12.13 -19.19 4.11
CA GLU A 147 13.24 -19.68 4.96
C GLU A 147 13.07 -19.29 6.42
N ASN A 148 12.45 -18.14 6.70
CA ASN A 148 12.38 -17.54 8.03
C ASN A 148 10.97 -17.57 8.63
N HIS A 149 9.93 -17.77 7.81
CA HIS A 149 8.55 -17.63 8.24
C HIS A 149 7.60 -18.63 7.59
N LYS A 150 6.54 -18.97 8.33
CA LYS A 150 5.35 -19.61 7.78
C LYS A 150 4.50 -18.55 7.08
N ILE A 151 3.94 -18.88 5.93
CA ILE A 151 3.29 -17.89 5.06
C ILE A 151 1.81 -18.19 4.89
N SER A 152 0.99 -17.14 4.91
CA SER A 152 -0.40 -17.21 4.48
C SER A 152 -0.62 -16.23 3.34
N ILE A 153 -1.15 -16.68 2.20
CA ILE A 153 -1.33 -15.84 1.01
C ILE A 153 -2.83 -15.63 0.77
N SER A 154 -3.28 -14.38 0.76
CA SER A 154 -4.67 -14.08 0.39
C SER A 154 -4.85 -14.12 -1.12
N LEU A 155 -5.81 -14.90 -1.60
CA LEU A 155 -6.13 -15.03 -3.02
C LEU A 155 -7.35 -14.19 -3.42
N THR A 156 -7.43 -13.82 -4.70
CA THR A 156 -8.61 -13.24 -5.34
C THR A 156 -8.68 -13.74 -6.78
N ALA A 157 -9.71 -13.36 -7.52
CA ALA A 157 -9.80 -13.60 -8.96
C ALA A 157 -8.92 -12.63 -9.79
N GLY A 158 -8.22 -11.70 -9.14
CA GLY A 158 -7.43 -10.66 -9.78
C GLY A 158 -6.05 -11.13 -10.27
N LEU A 159 -5.45 -10.31 -11.12
CA LEU A 159 -4.14 -10.57 -11.71
C LEU A 159 -3.00 -10.44 -10.70
N ASP A 160 -3.10 -9.48 -9.78
CA ASP A 160 -2.02 -9.18 -8.81
C ASP A 160 -1.85 -10.32 -7.80
N SER A 161 -2.97 -10.83 -7.26
CA SER A 161 -2.97 -11.98 -6.35
C SER A 161 -2.50 -13.25 -7.03
N ARG A 162 -2.85 -13.42 -8.31
CA ARG A 162 -2.36 -14.53 -9.13
C ARG A 162 -0.86 -14.46 -9.38
N LEU A 163 -0.33 -13.30 -9.74
CA LEU A 163 1.11 -13.12 -9.92
C LEU A 163 1.85 -13.46 -8.62
N THR A 164 1.37 -12.94 -7.49
CA THR A 164 1.90 -13.28 -6.17
C THR A 164 1.82 -14.78 -5.90
N TYR A 165 0.70 -15.44 -6.19
CA TYR A 165 0.53 -16.89 -6.04
C TYR A 165 1.54 -17.68 -6.90
N SER A 166 1.69 -17.30 -8.17
CA SER A 166 2.59 -17.95 -9.13
C SER A 166 4.06 -17.86 -8.70
N THR A 167 4.47 -16.79 -8.01
CA THR A 167 5.83 -16.67 -7.44
C THR A 167 6.18 -17.81 -6.48
N TYR A 168 5.19 -18.37 -5.77
CA TYR A 168 5.41 -19.44 -4.79
C TYR A 168 5.26 -20.85 -5.39
N ASN A 169 5.14 -20.99 -6.71
CA ASN A 169 4.99 -22.30 -7.36
C ASN A 169 6.13 -23.27 -6.97
N SER A 170 7.36 -22.85 -7.21
CA SER A 170 8.59 -23.63 -7.02
C SER A 170 9.25 -23.40 -5.66
N ILE A 171 8.52 -22.89 -4.67
CA ILE A 171 9.06 -22.58 -3.34
C ILE A 171 8.53 -23.60 -2.35
N ASP A 172 9.48 -24.28 -1.69
CA ASP A 172 9.23 -25.16 -0.56
C ASP A 172 9.06 -24.33 0.70
N GLY A 173 7.99 -24.57 1.45
CA GLY A 173 7.71 -23.87 2.69
C GLY A 173 6.33 -24.21 3.27
N ASP A 174 6.11 -23.84 4.52
CA ASP A 174 4.79 -23.92 5.16
C ASP A 174 3.94 -22.75 4.65
N ILE A 175 3.22 -22.98 3.54
CA ILE A 175 2.39 -21.99 2.85
C ILE A 175 0.94 -22.45 2.88
N ASN A 176 0.04 -21.56 3.31
CA ASN A 176 -1.39 -21.75 3.16
C ASN A 176 -2.01 -20.59 2.37
N TYR A 177 -3.23 -20.83 1.90
CA TYR A 177 -3.97 -19.88 1.09
C TYR A 177 -5.31 -19.58 1.73
N PHE A 178 -5.82 -18.38 1.53
CA PHE A 178 -7.14 -18.05 2.05
C PHE A 178 -7.88 -16.99 1.23
N THR A 179 -9.19 -16.97 1.39
CA THR A 179 -10.05 -15.85 1.04
C THR A 179 -10.88 -15.44 2.26
N HIS A 180 -11.62 -14.35 2.15
CA HIS A 180 -12.62 -13.98 3.15
C HIS A 180 -13.94 -13.63 2.49
N MET A 181 -15.01 -13.69 3.27
CA MET A 181 -16.34 -13.39 2.81
C MET A 181 -17.15 -12.71 3.90
N ASN A 182 -17.88 -11.66 3.52
CA ASN A 182 -18.96 -11.16 4.35
C ASN A 182 -20.20 -12.06 4.14
N ILE A 183 -20.64 -12.74 5.20
CA ILE A 183 -21.77 -13.69 5.11
C ILE A 183 -23.09 -13.01 4.73
N ASN A 184 -23.21 -11.70 4.92
CA ASN A 184 -24.39 -10.93 4.49
C ASN A 184 -24.26 -10.36 3.07
N SER A 185 -23.12 -10.54 2.40
CA SER A 185 -22.86 -10.03 1.04
C SER A 185 -22.02 -11.02 0.22
N THR A 186 -22.41 -12.30 0.25
CA THR A 186 -21.63 -13.40 -0.35
C THR A 186 -21.40 -13.27 -1.86
N SER A 187 -22.35 -12.66 -2.58
CA SER A 187 -22.28 -12.48 -4.04
C SER A 187 -21.06 -11.69 -4.50
N ALA A 188 -20.59 -10.73 -3.70
CA ALA A 188 -19.43 -9.91 -4.01
C ALA A 188 -18.10 -10.69 -3.95
N TYR A 189 -18.06 -11.82 -3.24
CA TYR A 189 -16.85 -12.62 -2.99
C TYR A 189 -16.87 -13.95 -3.74
N LYS A 190 -18.01 -14.34 -4.31
CA LYS A 190 -18.20 -15.65 -4.95
C LYS A 190 -17.11 -15.98 -5.97
N GLU A 191 -16.72 -15.00 -6.79
CA GLU A 191 -15.70 -15.21 -7.81
C GLU A 191 -14.31 -15.36 -7.21
N ASP A 192 -13.95 -14.53 -6.23
CA ASP A 192 -12.66 -14.63 -5.52
C ASP A 192 -12.52 -15.98 -4.79
N ILE A 193 -13.58 -16.45 -4.14
CA ILE A 193 -13.61 -17.76 -3.47
C ILE A 193 -13.48 -18.90 -4.47
N ARG A 194 -14.26 -18.86 -5.55
CA ARG A 194 -14.22 -19.88 -6.60
C ARG A 194 -12.82 -20.00 -7.20
N ILE A 195 -12.27 -18.88 -7.67
CA ILE A 195 -10.92 -18.86 -8.28
C ILE A 195 -9.85 -19.21 -7.26
N GLY A 196 -9.90 -18.64 -6.05
CA GLY A 196 -8.93 -18.93 -4.99
C GLY A 196 -8.92 -20.41 -4.60
N SER A 197 -10.09 -21.05 -4.51
CA SER A 197 -10.18 -22.48 -4.24
C SER A 197 -9.62 -23.33 -5.37
N GLU A 198 -9.87 -22.96 -6.64
CA GLU A 198 -9.33 -23.70 -7.78
C GLU A 198 -7.81 -23.57 -7.89
N LEU A 199 -7.27 -22.36 -7.64
CA LEU A 199 -5.82 -22.15 -7.59
C LEU A 199 -5.18 -23.01 -6.49
N ALA A 200 -5.71 -22.98 -5.27
CA ALA A 200 -5.15 -23.78 -4.17
C ALA A 200 -5.19 -25.30 -4.43
N LYS A 201 -6.20 -25.79 -5.17
CA LYS A 201 -6.27 -27.20 -5.59
C LYS A 201 -5.13 -27.59 -6.53
N LEU A 202 -4.62 -26.68 -7.38
CA LEU A 202 -3.48 -26.99 -8.27
C LEU A 202 -2.23 -27.43 -7.49
N LYS A 203 -2.00 -26.83 -6.31
CA LYS A 203 -0.85 -27.18 -5.43
C LYS A 203 -1.20 -28.24 -4.39
N ASN A 204 -2.45 -28.71 -4.34
CA ASN A 204 -3.00 -29.49 -3.23
C ASN A 204 -2.71 -28.83 -1.86
N ALA A 205 -2.83 -27.51 -1.79
CA ALA A 205 -2.43 -26.74 -0.62
C ALA A 205 -3.61 -26.43 0.33
N PRO A 206 -3.35 -26.19 1.63
CA PRO A 206 -4.40 -25.81 2.57
C PRO A 206 -5.07 -24.50 2.16
N TYR A 207 -6.40 -24.50 2.12
CA TYR A 207 -7.21 -23.35 1.75
C TYR A 207 -8.31 -23.08 2.77
N THR A 208 -8.37 -21.85 3.30
CA THR A 208 -9.38 -21.44 4.29
C THR A 208 -10.26 -20.31 3.75
N ILE A 209 -11.57 -20.39 3.97
CA ILE A 209 -12.49 -19.28 3.75
C ILE A 209 -12.83 -18.69 5.11
N TYR A 210 -12.44 -17.44 5.31
CA TYR A 210 -12.70 -16.72 6.53
C TYR A 210 -14.02 -15.94 6.45
N GLU A 211 -14.99 -16.32 7.27
CA GLU A 211 -16.33 -15.74 7.27
C GLU A 211 -16.51 -14.74 8.40
N TYR A 212 -17.06 -13.57 8.08
CA TYR A 212 -17.38 -12.53 9.06
C TYR A 212 -18.75 -11.89 8.79
N PRO A 213 -19.48 -11.47 9.85
CA PRO A 213 -20.77 -10.81 9.72
C PRO A 213 -20.65 -9.32 9.41
N SER A 214 -21.76 -8.73 8.95
CA SER A 214 -21.91 -7.28 8.81
C SER A 214 -22.34 -6.59 10.10
N ASN A 215 -22.98 -7.32 11.01
CA ASN A 215 -23.51 -6.81 12.28
C ASN A 215 -23.07 -7.72 13.43
N ASN A 216 -22.75 -7.14 14.59
CA ASN A 216 -22.43 -7.90 15.81
C ASN A 216 -23.16 -7.35 17.04
N ASN A 217 -23.22 -8.21 18.06
CA ASN A 217 -23.54 -7.84 19.43
C ASN A 217 -22.47 -6.86 19.95
N ARG A 218 -22.87 -5.66 20.39
CA ARG A 218 -21.92 -4.55 20.64
C ARG A 218 -20.96 -4.82 21.80
N ASP A 219 -21.36 -5.68 22.72
CA ASP A 219 -20.66 -5.91 23.97
C ASP A 219 -19.40 -6.78 23.78
N GLU A 220 -19.42 -7.76 22.87
CA GLU A 220 -18.27 -8.66 22.62
C GLU A 220 -17.12 -8.01 21.84
N ILE A 221 -17.37 -6.86 21.21
CA ILE A 221 -16.40 -6.16 20.36
C ILE A 221 -15.98 -4.80 20.90
N SER A 222 -16.46 -4.40 22.08
CA SER A 222 -16.20 -3.07 22.64
C SER A 222 -14.70 -2.78 22.79
N ASP A 223 -13.96 -3.73 23.36
CA ASP A 223 -12.54 -3.56 23.66
C ASP A 223 -11.72 -3.55 22.37
N PHE A 224 -12.03 -4.45 21.44
CA PHE A 224 -11.41 -4.47 20.12
C PHE A 224 -11.69 -3.17 19.36
N LYS A 225 -12.91 -2.64 19.44
CA LYS A 225 -13.28 -1.37 18.80
C LYS A 225 -12.45 -0.21 19.33
N VAL A 226 -12.16 -0.17 20.62
CA VAL A 226 -11.30 0.89 21.21
C VAL A 226 -9.88 0.82 20.64
N VAL A 227 -9.27 -0.37 20.59
CA VAL A 227 -7.93 -0.57 20.01
C VAL A 227 -7.93 -0.22 18.52
N TRP A 228 -8.93 -0.72 17.79
CA TRP A 228 -9.13 -0.46 16.37
C TRP A 228 -9.24 1.04 16.05
N GLU A 229 -10.07 1.77 16.80
CA GLU A 229 -10.22 3.22 16.61
C GLU A 229 -8.95 3.99 16.96
N LYS A 230 -8.13 3.49 17.91
CA LYS A 230 -6.81 4.04 18.20
C LYS A 230 -5.81 3.80 17.08
N ASN A 231 -5.85 2.65 16.40
CA ASN A 231 -4.90 2.35 15.31
C ASN A 231 -5.03 3.31 14.11
N LEU A 232 -6.21 3.88 13.88
CA LEU A 232 -6.43 4.79 12.75
C LEU A 232 -6.77 6.23 13.14
N GLY A 233 -7.17 6.48 14.39
CA GLY A 233 -7.78 7.75 14.80
C GLY A 233 -9.22 7.92 14.32
N PHE A 234 -9.72 7.06 13.42
CA PHE A 234 -11.09 7.07 12.89
C PHE A 234 -11.67 5.66 12.75
N ASN A 235 -12.99 5.58 12.62
CA ASN A 235 -13.70 4.32 12.38
C ASN A 235 -13.88 4.08 10.87
N ARG A 236 -13.71 2.83 10.45
CA ARG A 236 -13.86 2.34 9.06
C ARG A 236 -14.60 1.01 9.04
N GLY A 237 -15.25 0.73 7.91
CA GLY A 237 -16.18 -0.41 7.76
C GLY A 237 -15.54 -1.81 7.75
N SER A 238 -14.24 -1.94 7.97
CA SER A 238 -13.50 -3.22 7.94
C SER A 238 -13.29 -3.85 9.32
N MET A 239 -13.73 -3.22 10.41
CA MET A 239 -13.45 -3.68 11.78
C MET A 239 -13.80 -5.16 12.03
N LEU A 240 -14.96 -5.63 11.57
CA LEU A 240 -15.39 -7.01 11.81
C LEU A 240 -14.56 -8.05 11.04
N LEU A 241 -14.03 -7.68 9.87
CA LEU A 241 -13.10 -8.54 9.13
C LEU A 241 -11.82 -8.75 9.94
N TYR A 242 -11.23 -7.69 10.49
CA TYR A 242 -9.98 -7.82 11.23
C TYR A 242 -10.16 -8.33 12.65
N LYS A 243 -11.34 -8.14 13.27
CA LYS A 243 -11.69 -8.88 14.48
C LYS A 243 -11.69 -10.38 14.22
N MET A 244 -12.33 -10.81 13.13
CA MET A 244 -12.32 -12.21 12.72
C MET A 244 -10.89 -12.72 12.49
N TYR A 245 -10.02 -11.93 11.83
CA TYR A 245 -8.62 -12.33 11.69
C TYR A 245 -7.88 -12.39 13.03
N ALA A 246 -8.09 -11.43 13.92
CA ALA A 246 -7.46 -11.45 15.25
C ALA A 246 -7.89 -12.70 16.05
N ASP A 247 -9.11 -13.18 15.86
CA ASP A 247 -9.64 -14.36 16.57
C ASP A 247 -9.26 -15.70 15.93
N LYS A 248 -9.12 -15.75 14.60
CA LYS A 248 -9.08 -17.01 13.84
C LYS A 248 -7.87 -17.17 12.93
N PHE A 249 -7.10 -16.12 12.69
CA PHE A 249 -5.92 -16.24 11.86
C PHE A 249 -4.85 -17.04 12.60
N PRO A 250 -4.19 -18.01 11.96
CA PRO A 250 -3.17 -18.84 12.60
C PRO A 250 -1.99 -17.99 13.10
N GLU A 251 -1.59 -18.22 14.34
CA GLU A 251 -0.43 -17.57 14.95
C GLU A 251 0.87 -17.89 14.21
N ASN A 252 1.89 -17.03 14.37
CA ASN A 252 3.24 -17.20 13.85
C ASN A 252 3.32 -17.36 12.32
N ARG A 253 2.43 -16.68 11.59
CA ARG A 253 2.47 -16.60 10.11
C ARG A 253 2.52 -15.17 9.64
N VAL A 254 3.25 -14.94 8.54
CA VAL A 254 3.26 -13.67 7.82
C VAL A 254 2.20 -13.71 6.73
N HIS A 255 1.33 -12.71 6.69
CA HIS A 255 0.37 -12.53 5.60
C HIS A 255 1.07 -11.88 4.41
N VAL A 256 1.12 -12.58 3.29
CA VAL A 256 1.53 -12.03 2.00
C VAL A 256 0.31 -11.59 1.22
N ARG A 257 0.30 -10.31 0.82
CA ARG A 257 -0.81 -9.67 0.08
C ARG A 257 -0.30 -8.94 -1.16
N SER A 258 -1.20 -8.72 -2.10
CA SER A 258 -0.82 -8.35 -3.48
C SER A 258 -1.21 -6.93 -3.90
N ASN A 259 -1.44 -6.05 -2.94
CA ASN A 259 -1.64 -4.62 -3.23
C ASN A 259 -0.32 -3.97 -3.69
N ILE A 260 -0.35 -2.67 -4.03
CA ILE A 260 0.78 -1.83 -4.50
C ILE A 260 1.11 -2.07 -5.97
N ALA A 261 0.89 -3.28 -6.48
CA ALA A 261 1.06 -3.64 -7.87
C ALA A 261 0.37 -2.67 -8.84
N GLU A 262 -0.75 -2.07 -8.42
CA GLU A 262 -1.53 -1.11 -9.22
C GLU A 262 -0.77 0.19 -9.56
N ILE A 263 0.31 0.53 -8.83
CA ILE A 263 1.22 1.63 -9.19
C ILE A 263 1.70 1.46 -10.63
N ALA A 264 2.09 0.25 -11.00
CA ALA A 264 2.65 -0.03 -12.32
C ALA A 264 1.58 -0.24 -13.39
N ARG A 265 0.30 -0.40 -13.04
CA ARG A 265 -0.77 -0.84 -13.96
C ARG A 265 -1.65 0.28 -14.53
N VAL A 266 -1.11 1.49 -14.66
CA VAL A 266 -1.81 2.64 -15.27
C VAL A 266 -3.17 2.89 -14.60
N PHE A 267 -3.18 2.99 -13.27
CA PHE A 267 -4.42 3.19 -12.51
C PHE A 267 -5.20 4.44 -12.98
N TYR A 268 -4.46 5.51 -13.32
CA TYR A 268 -5.00 6.74 -13.87
C TYR A 268 -4.76 6.83 -15.37
N LYS A 269 -5.77 6.43 -16.15
CA LYS A 269 -5.70 6.37 -17.63
C LYS A 269 -5.66 7.73 -18.32
N ASN A 270 -6.33 8.75 -17.77
CA ASN A 270 -6.33 10.08 -18.36
C ASN A 270 -5.11 10.90 -17.91
N ARG A 271 -4.16 11.10 -18.82
CA ARG A 271 -2.86 11.75 -18.54
C ARG A 271 -2.65 13.14 -19.17
N SER A 272 -3.66 13.71 -19.84
CA SER A 272 -3.49 14.96 -20.60
C SER A 272 -3.49 16.25 -19.76
N GLU A 273 -4.03 16.22 -18.53
CA GLU A 273 -4.17 17.41 -17.69
C GLU A 273 -2.88 17.74 -16.91
N THR A 274 -2.60 19.03 -16.73
CA THR A 274 -1.47 19.53 -15.94
C THR A 274 -1.68 19.33 -14.44
N LEU A 275 -0.61 18.96 -13.73
CA LEU A 275 -0.56 18.85 -12.28
C LEU A 275 -0.94 20.17 -11.60
N ASN A 276 -1.94 20.12 -10.73
CA ASN A 276 -2.32 21.20 -9.80
C ASN A 276 -3.18 20.61 -8.66
N PRO A 277 -3.42 21.32 -7.55
CA PRO A 277 -4.18 20.79 -6.42
C PRO A 277 -5.60 20.33 -6.78
N LYS A 278 -6.31 21.06 -7.66
CA LYS A 278 -7.67 20.69 -8.10
C LYS A 278 -7.64 19.39 -8.91
N LYS A 279 -6.60 19.21 -9.74
CA LYS A 279 -6.40 17.97 -10.48
C LYS A 279 -6.14 16.79 -9.54
N LEU A 280 -5.28 16.94 -8.54
CA LEU A 280 -5.05 15.89 -7.54
C LEU A 280 -6.32 15.55 -6.74
N ALA A 281 -7.11 16.56 -6.38
CA ALA A 281 -8.41 16.35 -5.73
C ALA A 281 -9.39 15.52 -6.59
N ARG A 282 -9.41 15.74 -7.91
CA ARG A 282 -10.18 14.94 -8.88
C ARG A 282 -9.66 13.51 -9.06
N LEU A 283 -8.34 13.30 -8.94
CA LEU A 283 -7.74 11.95 -8.97
C LEU A 283 -8.01 11.18 -7.67
N TYR A 284 -8.13 11.89 -6.56
CA TYR A 284 -8.45 11.35 -5.24
C TYR A 284 -9.90 10.86 -5.13
N THR A 285 -10.87 11.69 -5.55
CA THR A 285 -12.30 11.34 -5.55
C THR A 285 -13.02 11.89 -6.77
N ARG A 286 -14.02 11.16 -7.24
CA ARG A 286 -14.96 11.61 -8.29
C ARG A 286 -16.19 12.33 -7.73
N SER A 287 -16.33 12.38 -6.41
CA SER A 287 -17.45 13.08 -5.78
C SER A 287 -17.25 14.59 -5.67
N THR A 288 -18.31 15.30 -5.32
CA THR A 288 -18.33 16.75 -5.05
C THR A 288 -17.35 17.17 -3.96
N ILE A 289 -16.97 16.25 -3.05
CA ILE A 289 -15.94 16.46 -2.02
C ILE A 289 -14.60 16.88 -2.65
N GLY A 290 -14.27 16.44 -3.86
CA GLY A 290 -13.06 16.88 -4.57
C GLY A 290 -13.02 18.39 -4.84
N GLN A 291 -14.15 19.08 -4.72
CA GLN A 291 -14.28 20.54 -4.87
C GLN A 291 -14.21 21.28 -3.54
N ASP A 292 -14.21 20.58 -2.40
CA ASP A 292 -14.12 21.18 -1.07
C ASP A 292 -12.80 21.97 -0.94
N PRO A 293 -12.83 23.24 -0.48
CA PRO A 293 -11.64 24.06 -0.32
C PRO A 293 -10.58 23.43 0.59
N HIS A 294 -10.97 22.70 1.63
CA HIS A 294 -10.04 22.02 2.54
C HIS A 294 -9.36 20.83 1.86
N VAL A 295 -10.07 20.10 1.00
CA VAL A 295 -9.49 19.01 0.19
C VAL A 295 -8.46 19.58 -0.78
N ILE A 296 -8.81 20.63 -1.51
CA ILE A 296 -7.91 21.29 -2.47
C ILE A 296 -6.69 21.87 -1.74
N SER A 297 -6.89 22.52 -0.58
CA SER A 297 -5.82 23.07 0.25
C SER A 297 -4.88 21.98 0.76
N SER A 298 -5.41 20.83 1.19
CA SER A 298 -4.59 19.69 1.61
C SER A 298 -3.70 19.16 0.48
N PHE A 299 -4.19 19.13 -0.76
CA PHE A 299 -3.35 18.76 -1.91
C PHE A 299 -2.33 19.83 -2.28
N GLN A 300 -2.63 21.11 -2.05
CA GLN A 300 -1.63 22.18 -2.19
C GLN A 300 -0.51 22.01 -1.15
N ASP A 301 -0.85 21.66 0.08
CA ASP A 301 0.13 21.35 1.14
C ASP A 301 0.96 20.11 0.80
N PHE A 302 0.35 19.04 0.27
CA PHE A 302 1.06 17.87 -0.25
C PHE A 302 2.08 18.27 -1.33
N ILE A 303 1.67 19.05 -2.33
CA ILE A 303 2.55 19.54 -3.40
C ILE A 303 3.75 20.31 -2.84
N ASN A 304 3.50 21.21 -1.88
CA ASN A 304 4.52 22.09 -1.32
C ASN A 304 5.50 21.34 -0.39
N THR A 305 4.97 20.43 0.42
CA THR A 305 5.72 19.69 1.46
C THR A 305 6.53 18.55 0.85
N ALA A 306 5.92 17.71 0.02
CA ALA A 306 6.60 16.57 -0.63
C ALA A 306 7.42 16.99 -1.87
N LYS A 307 7.38 18.28 -2.24
CA LYS A 307 7.94 18.81 -3.49
C LYS A 307 7.42 18.04 -4.71
N PHE A 308 6.11 17.78 -4.75
CA PHE A 308 5.45 17.02 -5.80
C PHE A 308 5.19 17.90 -7.03
N ARG A 309 6.25 18.16 -7.81
CA ARG A 309 6.25 19.03 -9.00
C ARG A 309 7.04 18.39 -10.15
N LYS A 310 6.69 18.73 -11.39
CA LYS A 310 7.21 18.11 -12.62
C LYS A 310 8.75 18.08 -12.69
N ASP A 311 9.41 19.16 -12.24
CA ASP A 311 10.88 19.27 -12.24
C ASP A 311 11.57 18.21 -11.38
N ASN A 312 10.85 17.53 -10.49
CA ASN A 312 11.37 16.50 -9.59
C ASN A 312 10.99 15.07 -10.03
N PHE A 313 10.39 14.91 -11.21
CA PHE A 313 9.86 13.62 -11.66
C PHE A 313 10.67 12.95 -12.76
N PHE A 314 11.68 13.61 -13.34
CA PHE A 314 12.38 13.09 -14.52
C PHE A 314 11.37 12.70 -15.62
N ASN A 315 11.39 11.45 -16.09
CA ASN A 315 10.44 10.88 -17.05
C ASN A 315 9.30 10.06 -16.38
N PHE A 316 9.13 10.15 -15.06
CA PHE A 316 7.99 9.54 -14.39
C PHE A 316 6.71 10.31 -14.65
N GLU A 317 5.63 9.57 -14.87
CA GLU A 317 4.28 10.12 -14.98
C GLU A 317 3.74 10.48 -13.60
N TYR A 318 3.30 11.73 -13.43
CA TYR A 318 2.92 12.23 -12.11
C TYR A 318 1.71 11.50 -11.53
N GLN A 319 0.88 10.88 -12.36
CA GLN A 319 -0.28 10.12 -11.91
C GLN A 319 0.14 8.79 -11.29
N ASP A 320 1.16 8.14 -11.85
CA ASP A 320 1.74 6.91 -11.29
C ASP A 320 2.43 7.24 -9.95
N LEU A 321 3.20 8.33 -9.90
CA LEU A 321 3.77 8.85 -8.65
C LEU A 321 2.70 9.30 -7.65
N PHE A 322 1.56 9.86 -8.08
CA PHE A 322 0.49 10.27 -7.17
C PHE A 322 -0.20 9.06 -6.54
N TYR A 323 -0.42 7.99 -7.32
CA TYR A 323 -0.94 6.73 -6.77
C TYR A 323 0.02 6.17 -5.71
N TRP A 324 1.33 6.19 -6.01
CA TRP A 324 2.39 5.73 -5.12
C TRP A 324 2.52 6.60 -3.85
N GLU A 325 2.66 7.92 -4.00
CA GLU A 325 3.03 8.84 -2.92
C GLU A 325 1.84 9.39 -2.12
N HIS A 326 0.61 9.21 -2.60
CA HIS A 326 -0.60 9.63 -1.88
C HIS A 326 -1.53 8.46 -1.58
N ARG A 327 -2.03 7.74 -2.60
CA ARG A 327 -3.08 6.76 -2.36
C ARG A 327 -2.61 5.57 -1.54
N MET A 328 -1.44 4.99 -1.83
CA MET A 328 -0.90 3.87 -1.05
C MET A 328 -0.66 4.21 0.44
N PRO A 329 0.09 5.27 0.79
CA PRO A 329 0.37 5.60 2.18
C PRO A 329 -0.83 6.18 2.94
N MET A 330 -1.92 6.58 2.26
CA MET A 330 -3.11 7.14 2.91
C MET A 330 -4.28 6.17 2.99
N TRP A 331 -4.44 5.28 2.01
CA TRP A 331 -5.53 4.30 1.98
C TRP A 331 -5.06 2.89 2.35
N HIS A 332 -4.01 2.39 1.70
CA HIS A 332 -3.55 1.02 1.87
C HIS A 332 -2.81 0.84 3.19
N SER A 333 -1.98 1.79 3.61
CA SER A 333 -1.32 1.75 4.92
C SER A 333 -2.31 1.63 6.08
N TRP A 334 -3.48 2.28 6.00
CA TRP A 334 -4.55 2.14 6.99
C TRP A 334 -5.08 0.72 7.02
N ILE A 335 -5.31 0.10 5.85
CA ILE A 335 -5.73 -1.30 5.75
C ILE A 335 -4.69 -2.23 6.40
N VAL A 336 -3.40 -1.90 6.32
CA VAL A 336 -2.34 -2.69 6.97
C VAL A 336 -2.28 -2.43 8.49
N ASN A 337 -2.41 -1.18 8.95
CA ASN A 337 -2.49 -0.87 10.38
C ASN A 337 -3.72 -1.49 11.05
N GLU A 338 -4.81 -1.60 10.30
CA GLU A 338 -6.03 -2.33 10.69
C GLU A 338 -5.75 -3.83 10.89
N SER A 339 -4.86 -4.44 10.10
CA SER A 339 -4.53 -5.87 10.18
C SER A 339 -3.44 -6.23 11.20
N ASP A 340 -2.67 -5.26 11.68
CA ASP A 340 -1.53 -5.49 12.59
C ASP A 340 -1.90 -6.21 13.90
N VAL A 341 -3.17 -6.15 14.30
CA VAL A 341 -3.70 -6.87 15.47
C VAL A 341 -3.78 -8.40 15.26
N ALA A 342 -3.70 -8.87 14.02
CA ALA A 342 -3.88 -10.27 13.66
C ALA A 342 -2.60 -10.92 13.13
N TYR A 343 -1.78 -10.19 12.37
CA TYR A 343 -0.59 -10.75 11.73
C TYR A 343 0.37 -9.67 11.23
N GLU A 344 1.64 -10.06 11.04
CA GLU A 344 2.61 -9.29 10.28
C GLU A 344 2.30 -9.38 8.77
N THR A 345 2.53 -8.29 8.04
CA THR A 345 2.20 -8.19 6.62
C THR A 345 3.44 -7.98 5.77
N PHE A 346 3.56 -8.76 4.70
CA PHE A 346 4.52 -8.56 3.62
C PHE A 346 3.79 -8.27 2.30
N VAL A 347 4.29 -7.27 1.56
CA VAL A 347 3.78 -6.92 0.22
C VAL A 347 4.94 -7.02 -0.76
N PRO A 348 4.96 -8.01 -1.67
CA PRO A 348 6.10 -8.24 -2.57
C PRO A 348 6.48 -7.01 -3.40
N TYR A 349 5.46 -6.25 -3.82
CA TYR A 349 5.60 -5.05 -4.63
C TYR A 349 6.18 -3.83 -3.87
N ASN A 350 6.33 -3.90 -2.54
CA ASN A 350 6.85 -2.80 -1.73
C ASN A 350 8.38 -2.72 -1.77
N ASN A 351 8.90 -2.47 -2.97
CA ASN A 351 10.33 -2.39 -3.28
C ASN A 351 10.53 -1.36 -4.40
N ARG A 352 11.41 -0.36 -4.21
CA ARG A 352 11.55 0.73 -5.18
C ARG A 352 12.18 0.26 -6.48
N VAL A 353 13.19 -0.62 -6.43
CA VAL A 353 13.82 -1.19 -7.63
C VAL A 353 12.78 -1.94 -8.48
N LEU A 354 12.03 -2.86 -7.88
CA LEU A 354 10.98 -3.64 -8.54
C LEU A 354 9.92 -2.71 -9.16
N LEU A 355 9.46 -1.68 -8.42
CA LEU A 355 8.48 -0.72 -8.94
C LEU A 355 9.03 0.14 -10.09
N LYS A 356 10.29 0.60 -10.02
CA LYS A 356 10.95 1.31 -11.13
C LYS A 356 11.00 0.42 -12.38
N MET A 357 11.39 -0.84 -12.23
CA MET A 357 11.44 -1.79 -13.34
C MET A 357 10.04 -2.02 -13.93
N MET A 358 9.02 -2.26 -13.10
CA MET A 358 7.66 -2.40 -13.61
C MET A 358 7.13 -1.13 -14.29
N LEU A 359 7.48 0.07 -13.80
CA LEU A 359 7.08 1.36 -14.39
C LEU A 359 7.78 1.69 -15.70
N SER A 360 8.98 1.13 -15.91
CA SER A 360 9.75 1.31 -17.15
C SER A 360 9.16 0.59 -18.35
N ALA A 361 8.28 -0.40 -18.13
CA ALA A 361 7.60 -1.10 -19.21
C ALA A 361 6.68 -0.13 -20.00
N PRO A 362 6.51 -0.35 -21.33
CA PRO A 362 5.65 0.46 -22.17
C PRO A 362 4.24 0.63 -21.59
N PHE A 363 3.67 1.82 -21.76
CA PHE A 363 2.36 2.19 -21.24
C PHE A 363 1.26 1.18 -21.57
N GLU A 364 1.21 0.70 -22.82
CA GLU A 364 0.17 -0.24 -23.26
C GLU A 364 0.33 -1.62 -22.62
N ILE A 365 1.57 -2.11 -22.48
CA ILE A 365 1.89 -3.40 -21.83
C ILE A 365 1.52 -3.35 -20.33
N ARG A 366 1.74 -2.20 -19.69
CA ARG A 366 1.33 -1.96 -18.30
C ARG A 366 -0.19 -1.86 -18.16
N GLY A 367 -0.84 -1.11 -19.05
CA GLY A 367 -2.28 -0.82 -19.01
C GLY A 367 -3.17 -2.02 -19.35
N SER A 368 -2.70 -2.92 -20.22
CA SER A 368 -3.38 -4.18 -20.56
C SER A 368 -3.20 -5.25 -19.48
N GLY A 369 -2.19 -5.12 -18.62
CA GLY A 369 -1.78 -6.16 -17.67
C GLY A 369 -0.89 -7.24 -18.30
N GLU A 370 -0.50 -7.08 -19.57
CA GLU A 370 0.35 -8.02 -20.29
C GLU A 370 1.68 -8.30 -19.58
N LEU A 371 2.31 -7.28 -18.96
CA LEU A 371 3.53 -7.49 -18.17
C LEU A 371 3.33 -8.58 -17.10
N PHE A 372 2.20 -8.52 -16.38
CA PHE A 372 1.91 -9.47 -15.31
C PHE A 372 1.57 -10.85 -15.88
N VAL A 373 0.88 -10.91 -17.02
CA VAL A 373 0.61 -12.17 -17.72
C VAL A 373 1.92 -12.84 -18.16
N ARG A 374 2.86 -12.09 -18.73
CA ARG A 374 4.19 -12.61 -19.11
C ARG A 374 4.96 -13.12 -17.90
N MET A 375 4.98 -12.38 -16.78
CA MET A 375 5.58 -12.85 -15.53
C MET A 375 4.90 -14.11 -14.98
N ILE A 376 3.56 -14.22 -15.06
CA ILE A 376 2.84 -15.43 -14.66
C ILE A 376 3.20 -16.60 -15.58
N ASN A 377 3.28 -16.39 -16.89
CA ASN A 377 3.68 -17.44 -17.85
C ASN A 377 5.07 -17.99 -17.54
N GLU A 378 6.01 -17.14 -17.12
CA GLU A 378 7.35 -17.59 -16.74
C GLU A 378 7.38 -18.33 -15.39
N MET A 379 6.48 -18.00 -14.46
CA MET A 379 6.48 -18.57 -13.12
C MET A 379 5.57 -19.79 -12.95
N TRP A 380 4.35 -19.71 -13.48
CA TRP A 380 3.33 -20.76 -13.38
C TRP A 380 2.18 -20.56 -14.40
N PRO A 381 2.36 -20.96 -15.67
CA PRO A 381 1.40 -20.70 -16.74
C PRO A 381 0.02 -21.37 -16.52
N GLU A 382 -0.02 -22.52 -15.84
CA GLU A 382 -1.26 -23.25 -15.53
C GLU A 382 -2.24 -22.43 -14.68
N THR A 383 -1.79 -21.37 -14.02
CA THR A 383 -2.68 -20.47 -13.27
C THR A 383 -3.51 -19.56 -14.19
N LEU A 384 -3.14 -19.40 -15.47
CA LEU A 384 -3.87 -18.60 -16.46
C LEU A 384 -5.02 -19.35 -17.14
N GLN A 385 -5.11 -20.67 -16.98
CA GLN A 385 -6.27 -21.44 -17.45
C GLN A 385 -7.57 -21.02 -16.74
N PHE A 386 -7.46 -20.37 -15.58
CA PHE A 386 -8.59 -19.83 -14.83
C PHE A 386 -8.87 -18.38 -15.24
N PRO A 387 -10.14 -17.93 -15.30
CA PRO A 387 -10.45 -16.54 -15.60
C PRO A 387 -9.83 -15.55 -14.60
N VAL A 388 -9.23 -14.46 -15.07
CA VAL A 388 -8.86 -13.25 -14.30
C VAL A 388 -10.05 -12.30 -14.32
N ASN A 389 -10.68 -12.05 -13.17
CA ASN A 389 -11.86 -11.15 -13.07
C ASN A 389 -12.93 -11.42 -14.15
N LYS A 390 -13.18 -12.71 -14.45
CA LYS A 390 -14.11 -13.22 -15.49
C LYS A 390 -13.61 -13.20 -16.94
N GLU A 391 -12.38 -12.77 -17.21
CA GLU A 391 -11.77 -12.79 -18.54
C GLU A 391 -10.67 -13.86 -18.59
N ILE A 392 -10.63 -14.68 -19.65
CA ILE A 392 -9.51 -15.60 -19.86
C ILE A 392 -8.37 -14.79 -20.50
N MET A 393 -7.21 -14.80 -19.86
CA MET A 393 -6.01 -14.18 -20.42
C MET A 393 -5.39 -15.21 -21.38
N VAL A 394 -5.41 -14.90 -22.68
CA VAL A 394 -4.79 -15.73 -23.73
C VAL A 394 -3.35 -15.29 -23.94
#